data_AF-A0A7H9HWC6-F1
#
_entry.id   AF-A0A7H9HWC6-F1
#
_cell.length_a   1.000
_cell.length_b   1.000
_cell.length_c   1.000
_cell.angle_alpha   90.00
_cell.angle_beta   90.00
_cell.angle_gamma   90.00
#
_symmetry.space_group_name_H-M   'P 1'
#
loop_
_entity.id
_entity.type
_entity.pdbx_description
1 polymer ?
#
loop_
_entity_poly.entity_id
_entity_poly.type
_entity_poly.pdbx_seq_one_letter_code
_entity_poly.pdbx_strand_id
1 'polypeptide(L)'
;MKELYNELNESIIDSTIAERVQRLNELALNEVLHLKASIEQELDKHFGVLKSQGLDLSSPLITEDGFPREDIDVLQVRLTRRYLNMLRNDLRDVIDRSQFLLNDHFQASNPASQPGDNTSTIPFALIYDILPNGPLDVAGAQENDKLIAIANVNATNHSNLSLLQNTIRENENVQLPIRVQRNQEVLDLIMTPNRQWDGPGLLGARLKLI
;
A
#
# COMPACT_ATOMS: atom_id res chain seq x y z
N MET A 1 -28.38 33.18 -15.23
CA MET A 1 -28.10 31.72 -15.27
C MET A 1 -26.61 31.40 -15.20
N LYS A 2 -25.75 31.90 -16.12
CA LYS A 2 -24.29 31.62 -16.06
C LYS A 2 -23.59 32.28 -14.85
N GLU A 3 -23.95 33.51 -14.49
CA GLU A 3 -23.40 34.20 -13.32
C GLU A 3 -23.79 33.48 -12.02
N LEU A 4 -25.09 33.23 -11.83
CA LEU A 4 -25.59 32.45 -10.67
C LEU A 4 -24.92 31.07 -10.55
N TYR A 5 -24.71 30.38 -11.68
CA TYR A 5 -24.01 29.09 -11.71
C TYR A 5 -22.54 29.19 -11.30
N ASN A 6 -21.84 30.25 -11.67
CA ASN A 6 -20.45 30.47 -11.28
C ASN A 6 -20.35 30.85 -9.79
N GLU A 7 -21.20 31.76 -9.31
CA GLU A 7 -21.27 32.12 -7.88
C GLU A 7 -21.56 30.90 -7.00
N LEU A 8 -22.50 30.04 -7.42
CA LEU A 8 -22.80 28.79 -6.73
C LEU A 8 -21.62 27.82 -6.77
N ASN A 9 -20.92 27.68 -7.90
CA ASN A 9 -19.72 26.83 -7.97
C ASN A 9 -18.58 27.33 -7.07
N GLU A 10 -18.34 28.64 -7.04
CA GLU A 10 -17.31 29.24 -6.18
C GLU A 10 -17.64 29.06 -4.69
N SER A 11 -18.93 29.00 -4.33
CA SER A 11 -19.35 28.72 -2.95
C SER A 11 -19.21 27.24 -2.55
N ILE A 12 -19.24 26.33 -3.52
CA ILE A 12 -19.25 24.88 -3.27
C ILE A 12 -17.83 24.31 -3.31
N ILE A 13 -16.96 24.86 -4.17
CA ILE A 13 -15.61 24.33 -4.37
C ILE A 13 -14.63 25.05 -3.44
N ASP A 14 -13.97 24.30 -2.57
CA ASP A 14 -12.85 24.82 -1.80
C ASP A 14 -11.61 24.96 -2.70
N SER A 15 -11.26 26.20 -3.04
CA SER A 15 -10.10 26.51 -3.88
C SER A 15 -8.79 26.06 -3.25
N THR A 16 -8.70 26.03 -1.91
CA THR A 16 -7.47 25.65 -1.19
C THR A 16 -7.20 24.14 -1.34
N ILE A 17 -8.25 23.31 -1.26
CA ILE A 17 -8.14 21.86 -1.49
C ILE A 17 -7.74 21.61 -2.95
N ALA A 18 -8.39 22.30 -3.89
CA ALA A 18 -8.09 22.16 -5.32
C ALA A 18 -6.63 22.49 -5.65
N GLU A 19 -6.08 23.59 -5.10
CA GLU A 19 -4.68 23.96 -5.29
C GLU A 19 -3.70 22.93 -4.71
N ARG A 20 -4.00 22.39 -3.53
CA ARG A 20 -3.15 21.38 -2.88
C ARG A 20 -3.17 20.04 -3.63
N VAL A 21 -4.32 19.64 -4.15
CA VAL A 21 -4.46 18.45 -5.00
C VAL A 21 -3.68 18.60 -6.32
N GLN A 22 -3.66 19.80 -6.92
CA GLN A 22 -2.84 20.04 -8.12
C GLN A 22 -1.34 19.88 -7.87
N ARG A 23 -0.87 20.22 -6.67
CA ARG A 23 0.54 20.09 -6.26
C ARG A 23 0.87 18.79 -5.55
N LEU A 24 -0.03 17.79 -5.58
CA LEU A 24 0.07 16.55 -4.79
C LEU A 24 1.43 15.84 -4.87
N ASN A 25 2.09 15.90 -6.03
CA ASN A 25 3.41 15.27 -6.23
C ASN A 25 4.55 15.97 -5.47
N GLU A 26 4.40 17.25 -5.13
CA GLU A 26 5.42 18.07 -4.46
C GLU A 26 5.27 18.08 -2.93
N LEU A 27 4.12 17.65 -2.41
CA LEU A 27 3.82 17.68 -0.98
C LEU A 27 4.61 16.61 -0.19
N ALA A 28 4.99 16.98 1.04
CA ALA A 28 5.60 16.06 1.99
C ALA A 28 4.55 15.14 2.65
N LEU A 29 4.99 14.00 3.20
CA LEU A 29 4.08 12.99 3.79
C LEU A 29 3.10 13.59 4.83
N ASN A 30 3.59 14.43 5.74
CA ASN A 30 2.74 15.06 6.74
C ASN A 30 1.67 15.97 6.11
N GLU A 31 2.04 16.71 5.05
CA GLU A 31 1.11 17.60 4.34
C GLU A 31 0.03 16.81 3.59
N VAL A 32 0.40 15.67 2.99
CA VAL A 32 -0.53 14.74 2.34
C VAL A 32 -1.52 14.16 3.35
N LEU A 33 -1.07 13.80 4.56
CA LEU A 33 -1.95 13.31 5.62
C LEU A 33 -2.92 14.39 6.11
N HIS A 34 -2.46 15.63 6.25
CA HIS A 34 -3.34 16.76 6.56
C HIS A 34 -4.35 17.02 5.45
N LEU A 35 -3.92 16.98 4.18
CA LEU A 35 -4.80 17.16 3.03
C LEU A 35 -5.89 16.08 3.00
N LYS A 36 -5.53 14.82 3.27
CA LYS A 36 -6.48 13.71 3.42
C LYS A 36 -7.57 14.05 4.44
N ALA A 37 -7.17 14.45 5.64
CA ALA A 37 -8.12 14.80 6.71
C ALA A 37 -9.04 15.98 6.31
N SER A 38 -8.50 17.00 5.63
CA SER A 38 -9.30 18.11 5.12
C SER A 38 -10.33 17.67 4.07
N ILE A 39 -9.95 16.79 3.13
CA ILE A 39 -10.87 16.26 2.12
C ILE A 39 -11.97 15.41 2.76
N GLU A 40 -11.63 14.55 3.74
CA GLU A 40 -12.61 13.74 4.48
C GLU A 40 -13.62 14.63 5.22
N GLN A 41 -13.15 15.70 5.88
CA GLN A 41 -14.02 16.66 6.56
C GLN A 41 -14.98 17.38 5.59
N GLU A 42 -14.48 17.79 4.42
CA GLU A 42 -15.31 18.48 3.42
C GLU A 42 -16.33 17.52 2.79
N LEU A 43 -15.94 16.26 2.54
CA LEU A 43 -16.88 15.21 2.14
C LEU A 43 -18.01 15.05 3.16
N ASP A 44 -17.69 14.91 4.45
CA ASP A 44 -18.67 14.72 5.52
C ASP A 44 -19.65 15.90 5.62
N LYS A 45 -19.13 17.13 5.50
CA LYS A 45 -19.94 18.35 5.45
C LYS A 45 -20.96 18.32 4.31
N HIS A 46 -20.53 18.00 3.09
CA HIS A 46 -21.44 17.94 1.93
C HIS A 46 -22.39 16.75 1.97
N PHE A 47 -21.97 15.60 2.50
CA PHE A 47 -22.88 14.50 2.80
C PHE A 47 -23.95 14.91 3.82
N GLY A 48 -23.57 15.68 4.85
CA GLY A 48 -24.50 16.23 5.83
C GLY A 48 -25.57 17.12 5.19
N VAL A 49 -25.19 17.97 4.24
CA VAL A 49 -26.12 18.83 3.48
C VAL A 49 -27.09 18.01 2.62
N LEU A 50 -26.62 16.95 1.94
CA LEU A 50 -27.51 16.08 1.16
C LEU A 50 -28.47 15.30 2.07
N LYS A 51 -27.97 14.77 3.19
CA LYS A 51 -28.77 14.02 4.16
C LYS A 51 -29.85 14.86 4.83
N SER A 52 -29.58 16.14 5.12
CA SER A 52 -30.59 17.03 5.71
C SER A 52 -31.77 17.29 4.76
N GLN A 53 -31.53 17.22 3.45
CA GLN A 53 -32.57 17.28 2.41
C GLN A 53 -33.21 15.90 2.12
N GLY A 54 -32.83 14.85 2.83
CA GLY A 54 -33.33 13.49 2.60
C GLY A 54 -32.85 12.88 1.27
N LEU A 55 -31.76 13.41 0.69
CA LEU A 55 -31.21 12.99 -0.59
C LEU A 55 -29.92 12.20 -0.40
N ASP A 56 -29.67 11.27 -1.31
CA ASP A 56 -28.40 10.59 -1.52
C ASP A 56 -27.80 11.01 -2.87
N LEU A 57 -26.60 10.51 -3.20
CA LEU A 57 -25.94 10.71 -4.49
C LEU A 57 -26.75 10.20 -5.69
N SER A 58 -27.62 9.20 -5.47
CA SER A 58 -28.37 8.51 -6.52
C SER A 58 -29.85 8.92 -6.60
N SER A 59 -30.37 9.70 -5.65
CA SER A 59 -31.80 10.01 -5.57
C SER A 59 -32.29 10.76 -6.83
N PRO A 60 -33.51 10.47 -7.32
CA PRO A 60 -34.07 11.14 -8.49
C PRO A 60 -34.33 12.63 -8.21
N LEU A 61 -33.98 13.49 -9.17
CA LEU A 61 -34.15 14.96 -9.09
C LEU A 61 -35.40 15.46 -9.82
N ILE A 62 -36.17 14.54 -10.40
CA ILE A 62 -37.39 14.80 -11.13
C ILE A 62 -38.54 14.04 -10.46
N THR A 63 -39.75 14.54 -10.65
CA THR A 63 -40.99 13.85 -10.30
C THR A 63 -41.32 12.79 -11.36
N GLU A 64 -42.32 11.94 -11.08
CA GLU A 64 -42.78 10.90 -12.02
C GLU A 64 -43.29 11.50 -13.34
N ASP A 65 -43.83 12.72 -13.29
CA ASP A 65 -44.32 13.48 -14.44
C ASP A 65 -43.20 14.11 -15.29
N GLY A 66 -41.93 13.97 -14.88
CA GLY A 66 -40.76 14.44 -15.62
C GLY A 66 -40.37 15.90 -15.38
N PHE A 67 -40.99 16.56 -14.39
CA PHE A 67 -40.65 17.94 -14.01
C PHE A 67 -39.61 17.97 -12.87
N PRO A 68 -38.80 19.05 -12.76
CA PRO A 68 -37.92 19.25 -11.62
C PRO A 68 -38.72 19.24 -10.32
N ARG A 69 -38.16 18.62 -9.29
CA ARG A 69 -38.73 18.63 -7.95
C ARG A 69 -38.78 20.05 -7.36
N GLU A 70 -39.91 20.42 -6.77
CA GLU A 70 -40.11 21.73 -6.15
C GLU A 70 -39.63 21.77 -4.69
N ASP A 71 -39.52 20.62 -4.04
CA ASP A 71 -39.07 20.47 -2.65
C ASP A 71 -37.56 20.69 -2.46
N ILE A 72 -36.78 20.69 -3.55
CA ILE A 72 -35.32 20.73 -3.51
C ILE A 72 -34.75 21.71 -4.54
N ASP A 73 -33.61 22.32 -4.21
CA ASP A 73 -32.82 23.05 -5.20
C ASP A 73 -32.05 22.06 -6.07
N VAL A 74 -32.66 21.68 -7.20
CA VAL A 74 -32.09 20.74 -8.17
C VAL A 74 -30.71 21.19 -8.66
N LEU A 75 -30.48 22.50 -8.81
CA LEU A 75 -29.20 23.02 -9.28
C LEU A 75 -28.12 22.82 -8.21
N GLN A 76 -28.40 23.21 -6.98
CA GLN A 76 -27.49 23.02 -5.85
C GLN A 76 -27.13 21.54 -5.69
N VAL A 77 -28.12 20.64 -5.68
CA VAL A 77 -27.89 19.20 -5.50
C VAL A 77 -27.02 18.64 -6.63
N ARG A 78 -27.25 19.04 -7.88
CA ARG A 78 -26.40 18.61 -9.01
C ARG A 78 -24.95 19.05 -8.82
N LEU A 79 -24.74 20.30 -8.42
CA LEU A 79 -23.40 20.83 -8.18
C LEU A 79 -22.71 20.13 -7.00
N THR A 80 -23.41 19.96 -5.89
CA THR A 80 -22.91 19.24 -4.71
C THR A 80 -22.54 17.80 -5.06
N ARG A 81 -23.38 17.05 -5.78
CA ARG A 81 -23.07 15.68 -6.22
C ARG A 81 -21.83 15.62 -7.12
N ARG A 82 -21.72 16.55 -8.07
CA ARG A 82 -20.54 16.65 -8.92
C ARG A 82 -19.29 16.90 -8.08
N TYR A 83 -19.35 17.85 -7.16
CA TYR A 83 -18.24 18.19 -6.28
C TYR A 83 -17.82 17.01 -5.39
N LEU A 84 -18.79 16.30 -4.80
CA LEU A 84 -18.54 15.13 -3.99
C LEU A 84 -17.84 14.00 -4.76
N ASN A 85 -18.20 13.80 -6.03
CA ASN A 85 -17.52 12.85 -6.90
C ASN A 85 -16.09 13.29 -7.23
N MET A 86 -15.84 14.59 -7.43
CA MET A 86 -14.49 15.12 -7.61
C MET A 86 -13.65 14.89 -6.35
N LEU A 87 -14.14 15.28 -5.17
CA LEU A 87 -13.46 15.05 -3.88
C LEU A 87 -13.17 13.57 -3.61
N ARG A 88 -14.06 12.65 -4.00
CA ARG A 88 -13.82 11.20 -3.86
C ARG A 88 -12.67 10.71 -4.75
N ASN A 89 -12.59 11.21 -5.97
CA ASN A 89 -11.49 10.88 -6.88
C ASN A 89 -10.18 11.47 -6.33
N ASP A 90 -10.20 12.74 -5.90
CA ASP A 90 -9.04 13.41 -5.32
C ASP A 90 -8.55 12.69 -4.05
N LEU A 91 -9.46 12.25 -3.18
CA LEU A 91 -9.13 11.47 -1.99
C LEU A 91 -8.44 10.15 -2.35
N ARG A 92 -8.91 9.47 -3.40
CA ARG A 92 -8.27 8.24 -3.88
C ARG A 92 -6.83 8.52 -4.29
N ASP A 93 -6.61 9.56 -5.08
CA ASP A 93 -5.28 9.93 -5.57
C ASP A 93 -4.35 10.35 -4.40
N VAL A 94 -4.88 11.07 -3.40
CA VAL A 94 -4.16 11.42 -2.16
C VAL A 94 -3.76 10.18 -1.35
N ILE A 95 -4.66 9.20 -1.24
CA ILE A 95 -4.38 7.94 -0.55
C ILE A 95 -3.26 7.18 -1.29
N ASP A 96 -3.36 7.05 -2.60
CA ASP A 96 -2.35 6.37 -3.43
C ASP A 96 -0.98 7.06 -3.29
N ARG A 97 -0.95 8.40 -3.28
CA ARG A 97 0.28 9.17 -3.04
C ARG A 97 0.84 8.93 -1.63
N SER A 98 -0.02 8.91 -0.62
CA SER A 98 0.40 8.67 0.77
C SER A 98 1.03 7.28 0.94
N GLN A 99 0.48 6.26 0.28
CA GLN A 99 1.01 4.90 0.29
C GLN A 99 2.38 4.84 -0.36
N PHE A 100 2.56 5.52 -1.51
CA PHE A 100 3.85 5.61 -2.19
C PHE A 100 4.92 6.23 -1.29
N LEU A 101 4.65 7.40 -0.69
CA LEU A 101 5.60 8.09 0.18
C LEU A 101 5.92 7.29 1.45
N LEU A 102 4.93 6.60 2.02
CA LEU A 102 5.13 5.76 3.19
C LEU A 102 6.03 4.57 2.86
N ASN A 103 5.82 3.93 1.72
CA ASN A 103 6.68 2.83 1.26
C ASN A 103 8.11 3.30 0.98
N ASP A 104 8.30 4.46 0.35
CA ASP A 104 9.61 5.08 0.13
C ASP A 104 10.34 5.35 1.45
N HIS A 105 9.62 5.92 2.45
CA HIS A 105 10.18 6.11 3.78
C HIS A 105 10.54 4.78 4.46
N PHE A 106 9.73 3.72 4.33
CA PHE A 106 10.09 2.39 4.84
C PHE A 106 11.28 1.76 4.12
N GLN A 107 11.45 2.01 2.82
CA GLN A 107 12.62 1.56 2.08
C GLN A 107 13.88 2.35 2.46
N ALA A 108 13.78 3.67 2.64
CA ALA A 108 14.90 4.52 3.06
C ALA A 108 15.29 4.30 4.53
N SER A 109 14.31 4.02 5.40
CA SER A 109 14.54 3.68 6.82
C SER A 109 14.91 2.21 7.05
N ASN A 110 14.87 1.39 6.00
CA ASN A 110 15.61 0.14 5.94
C ASN A 110 17.00 0.43 5.36
N PRO A 111 18.04 0.68 6.18
CA PRO A 111 19.40 0.70 5.69
C PRO A 111 19.74 -0.72 5.23
N ALA A 112 19.49 -1.03 3.96
CA ALA A 112 20.15 -2.13 3.29
C ALA A 112 21.62 -1.75 3.09
N SER A 113 22.37 -1.63 4.20
CA SER A 113 23.83 -1.55 4.34
C SER A 113 24.28 -1.52 5.82
N GLN A 114 23.60 -2.20 6.74
CA GLN A 114 24.22 -2.59 8.03
C GLN A 114 23.88 -4.05 8.37
N PRO A 115 24.89 -4.93 8.56
CA PRO A 115 24.68 -6.28 9.08
C PRO A 115 24.36 -6.19 10.58
N GLY A 116 23.12 -6.50 10.95
CA GLY A 116 22.59 -6.43 12.32
C GLY A 116 21.64 -5.23 12.43
N ASP A 117 20.33 -5.39 12.54
CA ASP A 117 19.67 -6.09 13.63
C ASP A 117 18.25 -6.52 13.22
N ASN A 118 18.13 -7.67 12.53
CA ASN A 118 16.84 -8.31 12.27
C ASN A 118 16.32 -8.96 13.57
N THR A 119 15.89 -8.19 14.57
CA THR A 119 15.41 -8.69 15.88
C THR A 119 14.19 -9.61 15.81
N SER A 120 13.60 -9.82 14.63
CA SER A 120 12.61 -10.86 14.43
C SER A 120 13.22 -12.21 14.78
N THR A 121 12.69 -12.86 15.80
CA THR A 121 12.97 -14.25 16.17
C THR A 121 11.83 -15.18 15.74
N ILE A 122 10.79 -14.63 15.11
CA ILE A 122 9.60 -15.36 14.69
C ILE A 122 9.91 -16.08 13.37
N PRO A 123 9.91 -17.42 13.35
CA PRO A 123 10.06 -18.16 12.11
C PRO A 123 8.75 -18.13 11.32
N PHE A 124 8.84 -18.04 9.99
CA PHE A 124 7.67 -17.96 9.09
C PHE A 124 7.60 -19.08 8.05
N ALA A 125 8.69 -19.83 7.87
CA ALA A 125 8.70 -20.98 6.98
C ALA A 125 9.58 -22.11 7.54
N LEU A 126 9.30 -23.34 7.11
CA LEU A 126 10.09 -24.53 7.36
C LEU A 126 10.82 -24.93 6.09
N ILE A 127 12.12 -25.18 6.21
CA ILE A 127 12.91 -25.85 5.17
C ILE A 127 12.71 -27.35 5.35
N TYR A 128 12.04 -28.01 4.40
CA TYR A 128 11.69 -29.43 4.54
C TYR A 128 12.38 -30.34 3.53
N ASP A 129 13.06 -29.77 2.54
CA ASP A 129 13.79 -30.50 1.50
C ASP A 129 14.91 -29.59 0.99
N ILE A 130 16.16 -30.04 1.07
CA ILE A 130 17.34 -29.31 0.59
C ILE A 130 18.02 -30.14 -0.50
N LEU A 131 18.31 -29.48 -1.62
CA LEU A 131 18.97 -30.11 -2.76
C LEU A 131 20.50 -30.02 -2.62
N PRO A 132 21.24 -31.13 -2.80
CA PRO A 132 22.69 -31.16 -2.70
C PRO A 132 23.38 -30.18 -3.64
N ASN A 133 24.44 -29.52 -3.16
CA ASN A 133 25.21 -28.49 -3.85
C ASN A 133 24.40 -27.24 -4.25
N GLY A 134 23.16 -27.12 -3.78
CA GLY A 134 22.33 -25.94 -4.00
C GLY A 134 22.76 -24.76 -3.14
N PRO A 135 22.31 -23.53 -3.45
CA PRO A 135 22.68 -22.33 -2.69
C PRO A 135 22.41 -22.41 -1.18
N LEU A 136 21.31 -23.02 -0.75
CA LEU A 136 21.01 -23.22 0.68
C LEU A 136 21.90 -24.28 1.33
N ASP A 137 22.22 -25.36 0.62
CA ASP A 137 23.08 -26.44 1.10
C ASP A 137 24.51 -25.93 1.32
N VAL A 138 25.05 -25.21 0.33
CA VAL A 138 26.37 -24.56 0.42
C VAL A 138 26.42 -23.51 1.52
N ALA A 139 25.29 -22.84 1.81
CA ALA A 139 25.16 -21.91 2.93
C ALA A 139 25.12 -22.60 4.31
N GLY A 140 25.03 -23.94 4.36
CA GLY A 140 24.99 -24.72 5.60
C GLY A 140 23.60 -24.83 6.24
N ALA A 141 22.54 -24.52 5.50
CA ALA A 141 21.17 -24.77 5.95
C ALA A 141 20.89 -26.28 5.98
N GLN A 142 19.98 -26.69 6.87
CA GLN A 142 19.63 -28.10 7.07
C GLN A 142 18.11 -28.30 6.99
N GLU A 143 17.70 -29.52 6.66
CA GLU A 143 16.30 -29.90 6.76
C GLU A 143 15.80 -29.71 8.21
N ASN A 144 14.55 -29.26 8.33
CA ASN A 144 13.88 -28.86 9.56
C ASN A 144 14.33 -27.53 10.18
N ASP A 145 15.24 -26.80 9.54
CA ASP A 145 15.51 -25.42 9.91
C ASP A 145 14.24 -24.57 9.71
N LYS A 146 13.90 -23.76 10.71
CA LYS A 146 12.82 -22.78 10.59
C LYS A 146 13.39 -21.45 10.13
N LEU A 147 12.96 -20.97 8.99
CA LEU A 147 13.39 -19.72 8.41
C LEU A 147 12.81 -18.53 9.17
N ILE A 148 13.69 -17.68 9.69
CA ILE A 148 13.34 -16.44 10.39
C ILE A 148 13.42 -15.25 9.44
N ALA A 149 14.50 -15.14 8.66
CA ALA A 149 14.67 -14.08 7.70
C ALA A 149 15.59 -14.48 6.53
N ILE A 150 15.36 -13.90 5.36
CA ILE A 150 16.32 -13.87 4.24
C ILE A 150 16.39 -12.43 3.76
N ALA A 151 17.56 -11.82 3.82
CA ALA A 151 17.76 -10.40 3.56
C ALA A 151 16.80 -9.54 4.38
N ASN A 152 15.88 -8.83 3.72
CA ASN A 152 14.84 -7.99 4.33
C ASN A 152 13.49 -8.71 4.50
N VAL A 153 13.37 -9.98 4.11
CA VAL A 153 12.10 -10.73 4.16
C VAL A 153 12.00 -11.51 5.47
N ASN A 154 10.88 -11.35 6.18
CA ASN A 154 10.60 -11.93 7.49
C ASN A 154 9.09 -12.24 7.66
N ALA A 155 8.70 -12.64 8.88
CA ALA A 155 7.32 -13.02 9.22
C ALA A 155 6.25 -11.93 9.00
N THR A 156 6.60 -10.64 8.94
CA THR A 156 5.61 -9.56 8.79
C THR A 156 5.40 -9.11 7.34
N ASN A 157 6.33 -9.40 6.43
CA ASN A 157 6.30 -8.88 5.07
C ASN A 157 6.36 -9.94 3.94
N HIS A 158 6.60 -11.22 4.27
CA HIS A 158 6.84 -12.26 3.27
C HIS A 158 5.74 -12.45 2.22
N SER A 159 4.50 -12.00 2.47
CA SER A 159 3.40 -11.98 1.48
C SER A 159 3.17 -13.36 0.84
N ASN A 160 2.91 -14.39 1.65
CA ASN A 160 2.80 -15.79 1.20
C ASN A 160 4.01 -16.29 0.40
N LEU A 161 5.22 -15.86 0.78
CA LEU A 161 6.51 -16.16 0.13
C LEU A 161 6.72 -15.48 -1.24
N SER A 162 5.76 -14.70 -1.73
CA SER A 162 5.92 -14.00 -3.02
C SER A 162 7.03 -12.95 -2.97
N LEU A 163 7.12 -12.18 -1.88
CA LEU A 163 8.20 -11.21 -1.68
C LEU A 163 9.55 -11.90 -1.62
N LEU A 164 9.65 -13.04 -0.91
CA LEU A 164 10.88 -13.83 -0.84
C LEU A 164 11.37 -14.26 -2.22
N GLN A 165 10.47 -14.75 -3.07
CA GLN A 165 10.82 -15.16 -4.43
C GLN A 165 11.33 -14.00 -5.28
N ASN A 166 10.73 -12.81 -5.16
CA ASN A 166 11.19 -11.62 -5.85
C ASN A 166 12.56 -11.16 -5.35
N THR A 167 12.76 -11.08 -4.04
CA THR A 167 14.05 -10.71 -3.42
C THR A 167 15.18 -11.64 -3.89
N ILE A 168 14.94 -12.95 -3.94
CA ILE A 168 15.92 -13.93 -4.43
C ILE A 168 16.23 -13.72 -5.93
N ARG A 169 15.22 -13.42 -6.75
CA ARG A 169 15.40 -13.18 -8.20
C ARG A 169 16.17 -11.89 -8.47
N GLU A 170 15.91 -10.84 -7.72
CA GLU A 170 16.58 -9.54 -7.86
C GLU A 170 18.03 -9.56 -7.38
N ASN A 171 18.39 -10.51 -6.51
CA ASN A 171 19.71 -10.66 -5.92
C ASN A 171 20.45 -11.91 -6.41
N GLU A 172 20.25 -12.29 -7.68
CA GLU A 172 21.01 -13.36 -8.30
C GLU A 172 22.52 -13.01 -8.32
N ASN A 173 23.35 -13.94 -7.87
CA ASN A 173 24.80 -13.82 -7.66
C ASN A 173 25.23 -12.79 -6.61
N VAL A 174 24.32 -12.33 -5.75
CA VAL A 174 24.60 -11.42 -4.62
C VAL A 174 24.49 -12.17 -3.30
N GLN A 175 25.41 -11.93 -2.37
CA GLN A 175 25.36 -12.54 -1.04
C GLN A 175 24.19 -11.98 -0.22
N LEU A 176 23.36 -12.87 0.31
CA LEU A 176 22.21 -12.57 1.15
C LEU A 176 22.38 -13.20 2.54
N PRO A 177 22.19 -12.42 3.62
CA PRO A 177 22.15 -12.99 4.96
C PRO A 177 20.85 -13.78 5.15
N ILE A 178 20.96 -14.94 5.80
CA ILE A 178 19.84 -15.78 6.20
C ILE A 178 19.89 -15.94 7.71
N ARG A 179 18.73 -15.92 8.35
CA ARG A 179 18.56 -16.31 9.75
C ARG A 179 17.64 -17.51 9.84
N VAL A 180 18.12 -18.57 10.46
CA VAL A 180 17.34 -19.80 10.71
C VAL A 180 17.31 -20.14 12.19
N GLN A 181 16.29 -20.87 12.61
CA GLN A 181 16.21 -21.49 13.93
C GLN A 181 16.44 -22.99 13.78
N ARG A 182 17.50 -23.50 14.40
CA ARG A 182 17.86 -24.92 14.46
C ARG A 182 17.95 -25.35 15.92
N ASN A 183 17.20 -26.38 16.31
CA ASN A 183 17.21 -26.88 17.70
C ASN A 183 16.98 -25.77 18.76
N GLN A 184 16.07 -24.83 18.46
CA GLN A 184 15.75 -23.63 19.27
C GLN A 184 16.83 -22.53 19.29
N GLU A 185 18.00 -22.76 18.70
CA GLU A 185 19.06 -21.76 18.55
C GLU A 185 18.91 -21.00 17.23
N VAL A 186 19.27 -19.72 17.25
CA VAL A 186 19.25 -18.87 16.05
C VAL A 186 20.64 -18.88 15.43
N LEU A 187 20.71 -19.23 14.14
CA LEU A 187 21.92 -19.27 13.34
C LEU A 187 21.85 -18.24 12.22
N ASP A 188 22.91 -17.46 12.08
CA ASP A 188 23.11 -16.56 10.95
C ASP A 188 23.99 -17.23 9.89
N LEU A 189 23.46 -17.36 8.69
CA LEU A 189 24.10 -17.97 7.52
C LEU A 189 24.19 -16.94 6.38
N ILE A 190 24.98 -17.24 5.36
CA ILE A 190 25.09 -16.40 4.16
C ILE A 190 24.88 -17.32 2.95
N MET A 191 23.91 -16.99 2.09
CA MET A 191 23.74 -17.67 0.81
C MET A 191 23.99 -16.74 -0.35
N THR A 192 24.38 -17.31 -1.50
CA THR A 192 24.42 -16.58 -2.77
C THR A 192 23.46 -17.27 -3.73
N PRO A 193 22.28 -16.70 -4.02
CA PRO A 193 21.35 -17.27 -4.99
C PRO A 193 22.00 -17.35 -6.35
N ASN A 194 21.99 -18.51 -6.99
CA ASN A 194 22.58 -18.69 -8.31
C ASN A 194 21.93 -19.87 -9.03
N ARG A 195 22.17 -19.96 -10.34
CA ARG A 195 21.75 -21.07 -11.21
C ARG A 195 22.89 -22.01 -11.58
N GLN A 196 24.07 -21.82 -11.01
CA GLN A 196 25.29 -22.57 -11.31
C GLN A 196 25.36 -23.84 -10.46
N TRP A 197 24.29 -24.64 -10.48
CA TRP A 197 24.16 -25.91 -9.77
C TRP A 197 23.15 -26.82 -10.50
N ASP A 198 23.19 -28.12 -10.24
CA ASP A 198 22.45 -29.15 -11.00
C ASP A 198 20.95 -29.28 -10.61
N GLY A 199 20.31 -28.18 -10.21
CA GLY A 199 18.89 -28.21 -9.83
C GLY A 199 18.08 -26.97 -10.18
N PRO A 200 16.77 -27.02 -9.94
CA PRO A 200 15.85 -25.98 -10.38
C PRO A 200 15.89 -24.74 -9.49
N GLY A 201 16.05 -23.58 -10.11
CA GLY A 201 15.85 -22.28 -9.47
C GLY A 201 17.10 -21.71 -8.80
N LEU A 202 16.88 -20.79 -7.87
CA LEU A 202 17.91 -19.93 -7.27
C LEU A 202 18.19 -20.21 -5.79
N LEU A 203 17.37 -21.07 -5.16
CA LEU A 203 17.40 -21.31 -3.72
C LEU A 203 18.04 -22.66 -3.36
N GLY A 204 17.72 -23.72 -4.11
CA GLY A 204 18.17 -25.08 -3.78
C GLY A 204 17.42 -25.75 -2.63
N ALA A 205 16.22 -25.29 -2.30
CA ALA A 205 15.41 -25.88 -1.23
C ALA A 205 13.91 -25.68 -1.47
N ARG A 206 13.09 -26.45 -0.75
CA ARG A 206 11.65 -26.24 -0.68
C ARG A 206 11.23 -25.73 0.68
N LEU A 207 10.37 -24.72 0.65
CA LEU A 207 9.87 -24.02 1.83
C LEU A 207 8.37 -24.29 2.00
N LYS A 208 7.95 -24.48 3.24
CA LYS A 208 6.54 -24.57 3.62
C LYS A 208 6.24 -23.51 4.68
N LEU A 209 5.22 -22.69 4.47
CA LEU A 209 4.75 -21.75 5.50
C LEU A 209 4.31 -22.52 6.74
N ILE A 210 4.61 -21.96 7.92
CA ILE A 210 4.24 -22.52 9.23
C ILE A 210 3.19 -21.67 9.93
#